data_AF-A0A8T8WYD1-F1
#
_entry.id   AF-A0A8T8WYD1-F1
#
_cell.length_a   1.000
_cell.length_b   1.000
_cell.length_c   1.000
_cell.angle_alpha   90.00
_cell.angle_beta   90.00
_cell.angle_gamma   90.00
#
_symmetry.space_group_name_H-M   'P 1'
#
loop_
_entity.id
_entity.type
_entity.pdbx_description
1 polymer ?
#
loop_
_entity_poly.entity_id
_entity_poly.type
_entity_poly.pdbx_seq_one_letter_code
_entity_poly.pdbx_strand_id
1 'polypeptide(L)'
;MDSRFKIPSYLSKSISRHQLFRFPSSPLHDIYFIARAAAMPPIYRFQCTKANTAFGFDPYTYTSGRWLRDDHYERSSRYIAFDFGALCDRVLQLCPDAISIDSCKKLEGGFNRVFVFTMNNSRQLVARLPFVLAGPARLVTSSEVATIRYLQLKTKIPIPQIIDWNDDAKSPENTIGSEYIIMEHASGVQLSQVWDDMTGDQRVRCISAIFQKMKGATDLRFPSYGSIYLQDGLVHPFARQPLNEDFCIGPHCGSRYWPLKTRQRLNYGPWDNLDSFCEGLIDAGLANLSGSARDLDRKPSYYGSIDQHTAVLNSALPVLKQMSSNSCIVQSASPLLFHPDLHKRNIFVSEEDPTIITGIIDWQGASIEPAFWYSDDLPDFATPTDSDEDLYYKAYKASSQYYTPALSMPKSMDENLFRPFHYSYRTWKDGAIALHHEMVETARNWKGLNFEGQCLYSIPTSDSLLEYERAYRLFVAAQNLRYDLSNLLNSASDGWVPTENWEVTQTAHKEIFDGMLQAVLSNQNPEDDEPVQDEETLRSIWPFDLP
;
A
#
# COMPACT_ATOMS: atom_id res chain seq x y z
N MET A 1 13.72 -24.61 -39.29
CA MET A 1 12.68 -23.56 -39.24
C MET A 1 12.40 -23.34 -37.76
N ASP A 2 13.34 -22.77 -37.01
CA ASP A 2 13.67 -21.34 -36.92
C ASP A 2 12.47 -20.51 -36.40
N SER A 3 12.36 -20.42 -35.08
CA SER A 3 11.61 -19.40 -34.35
C SER A 3 12.43 -19.00 -33.12
N ARG A 4 13.58 -18.38 -33.39
CA ARG A 4 14.31 -17.57 -32.40
C ARG A 4 13.33 -16.55 -31.85
N PHE A 5 13.05 -16.60 -30.55
CA PHE A 5 12.57 -15.46 -29.80
C PHE A 5 13.60 -14.34 -30.00
N LYS A 6 13.28 -13.42 -30.92
CA LYS A 6 14.02 -12.17 -31.06
C LYS A 6 13.69 -11.37 -29.81
N ILE A 7 14.71 -11.12 -28.99
CA ILE A 7 14.72 -9.99 -28.05
C ILE A 7 14.21 -8.78 -28.85
N PRO A 8 13.15 -8.10 -28.39
CA PRO A 8 12.61 -6.98 -29.15
C PRO A 8 13.68 -5.89 -29.33
N SER A 9 13.86 -5.45 -30.57
CA SER A 9 14.94 -4.53 -30.98
C SER A 9 14.84 -3.12 -30.38
N TYR A 10 13.85 -2.84 -29.54
CA TYR A 10 13.74 -1.57 -28.81
C TYR A 10 14.63 -1.49 -27.57
N LEU A 11 15.20 -2.61 -27.11
CA LEU A 11 16.20 -2.61 -26.03
C LEU A 11 17.65 -2.38 -26.51
N SER A 12 17.92 -2.34 -27.82
CA SER A 12 19.30 -2.33 -28.36
C SER A 12 19.64 -1.18 -29.32
N LYS A 13 18.79 -0.17 -29.51
CA LYS A 13 19.09 0.99 -30.35
C LYS A 13 18.50 2.26 -29.78
N SER A 14 19.38 3.19 -29.37
CA SER A 14 19.17 4.66 -29.37
C SER A 14 17.71 5.07 -29.14
N ILE A 15 17.30 5.09 -27.87
CA ILE A 15 16.05 5.75 -27.49
C ILE A 15 16.21 7.24 -27.81
N SER A 16 15.41 7.73 -28.74
CA SER A 16 15.29 9.15 -29.03
C SER A 16 15.02 9.91 -27.74
N ARG A 17 15.86 10.91 -27.48
CA ARG A 17 15.97 11.76 -26.27
C ARG A 17 14.69 12.46 -25.79
N HIS A 18 13.49 12.16 -26.28
CA HIS A 18 12.24 12.89 -26.00
C HIS A 18 11.02 12.02 -25.60
N GLN A 19 11.21 10.73 -25.26
CA GLN A 19 10.09 9.87 -24.81
C GLN A 19 10.34 9.08 -23.50
N LEU A 20 11.43 9.37 -22.77
CA LEU A 20 11.81 8.67 -21.53
C LEU A 20 11.43 9.39 -20.22
N PHE A 21 10.68 10.49 -20.29
CA PHE A 21 10.21 11.21 -19.10
C PHE A 21 8.68 11.27 -19.08
N ARG A 22 8.06 10.10 -18.93
CA ARG A 22 6.84 10.01 -18.15
C ARG A 22 7.18 9.17 -16.93
N PHE A 23 7.34 9.85 -15.80
CA PHE A 23 7.24 9.20 -14.51
C PHE A 23 5.93 8.39 -14.49
N PRO A 24 5.89 7.19 -13.90
CA PRO A 24 4.66 6.80 -13.23
C PRO A 24 4.41 7.87 -12.16
N SER A 25 3.46 8.76 -12.40
CA SER A 25 3.00 9.80 -11.49
C SER A 25 2.15 9.20 -10.35
N SER A 26 2.58 8.07 -9.81
CA SER A 26 1.94 7.44 -8.67
C SER A 26 2.95 6.72 -7.78
N PRO A 27 3.19 7.21 -6.56
CA PRO A 27 3.82 6.44 -5.48
C PRO A 27 2.88 5.40 -4.87
N LEU A 28 1.64 5.26 -5.38
CA LEU A 28 0.53 4.59 -4.67
C LEU A 28 0.05 3.27 -5.27
N HIS A 29 0.76 2.72 -6.25
CA HIS A 29 0.73 1.26 -6.40
C HIS A 29 2.03 0.77 -5.80
N ASP A 30 2.00 0.44 -4.50
CA ASP A 30 2.86 -0.53 -3.81
C ASP A 30 2.70 -0.42 -2.28
N ILE A 31 1.59 -0.96 -1.78
CA ILE A 31 1.42 -1.23 -0.34
C ILE A 31 2.21 -2.49 0.09
N TYR A 32 2.91 -3.19 -0.82
CA TYR A 32 3.62 -4.42 -0.48
C TYR A 32 5.14 -4.27 -0.57
N PHE A 33 5.81 -4.26 0.59
CA PHE A 33 7.03 -5.05 0.82
C PHE A 33 7.46 -5.01 2.30
N ILE A 34 7.75 -6.18 2.84
CA ILE A 34 8.33 -6.38 4.16
C ILE A 34 9.86 -6.37 4.03
N ALA A 35 10.55 -5.58 4.86
CA ALA A 35 12.02 -5.62 4.95
C ALA A 35 12.51 -6.39 6.19
N ARG A 36 13.65 -7.07 6.00
CA ARG A 36 14.24 -8.18 6.76
C ARG A 36 14.64 -7.91 8.25
N ALA A 37 14.76 -9.06 8.94
CA ALA A 37 15.64 -9.44 10.07
C ALA A 37 15.36 -8.96 11.51
N ALA A 38 14.88 -9.85 12.39
CA ALA A 38 15.71 -10.56 13.40
C ALA A 38 14.86 -11.49 14.32
N ALA A 39 15.34 -12.74 14.47
CA ALA A 39 14.99 -13.77 15.46
C ALA A 39 13.52 -13.93 15.88
N MET A 40 12.83 -14.90 15.27
CA MET A 40 11.57 -15.44 15.80
C MET A 40 11.80 -16.09 17.18
N PRO A 41 10.90 -15.89 18.17
CA PRO A 41 10.88 -16.71 19.38
C PRO A 41 10.63 -18.19 19.03
N PRO A 42 10.99 -19.14 19.92
CA PRO A 42 10.89 -20.57 19.62
C PRO A 42 9.48 -20.93 19.17
N ILE A 43 9.39 -21.59 18.01
CA ILE A 43 8.20 -22.25 17.51
C ILE A 43 7.77 -23.25 18.58
N TYR A 44 6.80 -22.89 19.41
CA TYR A 44 6.07 -23.87 20.20
C TYR A 44 5.27 -24.69 19.19
N ARG A 45 5.85 -25.82 18.77
CA ARG A 45 5.13 -26.87 18.05
C ARG A 45 4.05 -27.39 19.00
N PHE A 46 2.87 -26.79 18.95
CA PHE A 46 1.68 -27.51 19.34
C PHE A 46 1.58 -28.70 18.39
N GLN A 47 1.63 -29.90 18.96
CA GLN A 47 1.37 -31.11 18.19
C GLN A 47 -0.06 -31.02 17.67
N CYS A 48 -0.16 -30.79 16.36
CA CYS A 48 -1.40 -30.70 15.60
C CYS A 48 -2.15 -32.03 15.70
N THR A 49 -3.11 -32.12 16.61
CA THR A 49 -4.01 -33.25 16.73
C THR A 49 -5.09 -33.12 15.65
N LYS A 50 -4.94 -33.92 14.58
CA LYS A 50 -5.99 -34.47 13.70
C LYS A 50 -7.40 -33.85 13.86
N ALA A 51 -7.58 -32.63 13.36
CA ALA A 51 -8.85 -32.03 12.98
C ALA A 51 -8.53 -30.95 11.94
N ASN A 52 -9.45 -30.63 11.03
CA ASN A 52 -9.33 -29.57 10.00
C ASN A 52 -8.83 -29.97 8.61
N THR A 53 -9.38 -31.05 8.04
CA THR A 53 -9.53 -31.20 6.57
C THR A 53 -10.98 -31.11 6.11
N ALA A 54 -11.90 -30.64 6.96
CA ALA A 54 -13.35 -30.66 6.71
C ALA A 54 -13.76 -29.95 5.41
N PHE A 55 -13.01 -28.91 5.00
CA PHE A 55 -13.28 -28.12 3.80
C PHE A 55 -12.22 -28.27 2.71
N GLY A 56 -11.32 -29.26 2.81
CA GLY A 56 -10.33 -29.55 1.76
C GLY A 56 -9.15 -28.58 1.62
N PHE A 57 -8.93 -27.69 2.60
CA PHE A 57 -7.79 -26.77 2.63
C PHE A 57 -7.12 -26.72 4.01
N ASP A 58 -5.87 -26.24 4.04
CA ASP A 58 -5.15 -25.86 5.28
C ASP A 58 -5.53 -24.42 5.69
N PRO A 59 -6.17 -24.21 6.87
CA PRO A 59 -6.58 -22.88 7.32
C PRO A 59 -5.42 -21.99 7.80
N TYR A 60 -4.23 -22.55 8.04
CA TYR A 60 -3.15 -21.86 8.75
C TYR A 60 -2.06 -21.30 7.85
N THR A 61 -1.76 -21.96 6.73
CA THR A 61 -0.67 -21.57 5.84
C THR A 61 -1.13 -20.73 4.66
N TYR A 62 -0.26 -19.82 4.24
CA TYR A 62 -0.44 -19.02 3.02
C TYR A 62 -0.15 -19.87 1.77
N THR A 63 -1.10 -19.88 0.83
CA THR A 63 -1.15 -20.76 -0.33
C THR A 63 -1.48 -20.07 -1.65
N SER A 64 -2.01 -18.84 -1.62
CA SER A 64 -2.42 -18.14 -2.85
C SER A 64 -1.27 -17.71 -3.77
N GLY A 65 -0.06 -17.59 -3.26
CA GLY A 65 1.09 -17.21 -4.09
C GLY A 65 2.45 -17.38 -3.41
N ARG A 66 3.46 -16.97 -4.14
CA ARG A 66 4.89 -17.12 -3.86
C ARG A 66 5.59 -15.80 -4.18
N TRP A 67 6.75 -15.54 -3.56
CA TRP A 67 7.50 -14.30 -3.83
C TRP A 67 8.85 -14.58 -4.44
N LEU A 68 9.19 -13.88 -5.52
CA LEU A 68 10.51 -13.91 -6.14
C LEU A 68 11.62 -13.39 -5.21
N ARG A 69 11.25 -12.71 -4.14
CA ARG A 69 12.15 -12.25 -3.08
C ARG A 69 11.64 -12.76 -1.74
N ASP A 70 12.51 -13.40 -0.97
CA ASP A 70 12.24 -13.80 0.40
C ASP A 70 11.02 -14.73 0.57
N ASP A 71 10.73 -15.60 -0.41
CA ASP A 71 9.54 -16.48 -0.44
C ASP A 71 9.22 -17.16 0.90
N HIS A 72 10.22 -17.74 1.54
CA HIS A 72 10.05 -18.42 2.82
C HIS A 72 9.60 -17.44 3.93
N TYR A 73 10.18 -16.25 3.97
CA TYR A 73 9.85 -15.23 4.95
C TYR A 73 8.46 -14.63 4.70
N GLU A 74 8.13 -14.29 3.45
CA GLU A 74 6.81 -13.77 3.07
C GLU A 74 5.68 -14.78 3.40
N ARG A 75 5.92 -16.07 3.17
CA ARG A 75 4.94 -17.11 3.52
C ARG A 75 4.85 -17.38 5.02
N SER A 76 5.98 -17.41 5.73
CA SER A 76 5.99 -17.67 7.17
C SER A 76 5.42 -16.50 7.98
N SER A 77 5.59 -15.26 7.52
CA SER A 77 4.96 -14.06 8.12
C SER A 77 3.44 -13.99 7.90
N ARG A 78 2.90 -14.74 6.93
CA ARG A 78 1.44 -14.91 6.69
C ARG A 78 0.88 -16.22 7.26
N TYR A 79 1.63 -16.90 8.11
CA TYR A 79 1.10 -17.97 8.94
C TYR A 79 0.32 -17.39 10.12
N ILE A 80 -0.86 -17.96 10.40
CA ILE A 80 -1.67 -17.58 11.57
C ILE A 80 -1.86 -18.83 12.42
N ALA A 81 -1.40 -18.78 13.67
CA ALA A 81 -1.72 -19.79 14.68
C ALA A 81 -3.05 -19.40 15.34
N PHE A 82 -4.11 -20.16 15.09
CA PHE A 82 -5.44 -19.92 15.65
C PHE A 82 -6.24 -21.22 15.69
N ASP A 83 -7.35 -21.25 16.42
CA ASP A 83 -8.27 -22.38 16.45
C ASP A 83 -9.39 -22.18 15.39
N PHE A 84 -9.26 -22.88 14.27
CA PHE A 84 -10.24 -22.84 13.19
C PHE A 84 -11.57 -23.52 13.56
N GLY A 85 -11.56 -24.49 14.48
CA GLY A 85 -12.78 -25.11 15.00
C GLY A 85 -13.58 -24.10 15.83
N ALA A 86 -12.91 -23.39 16.73
CA ALA A 86 -13.51 -22.30 17.51
C ALA A 86 -14.06 -21.17 16.62
N LEU A 87 -13.40 -20.87 15.50
CA LEU A 87 -13.92 -19.91 14.53
C LEU A 87 -15.23 -20.42 13.88
N CYS A 88 -15.27 -21.69 13.47
CA CYS A 88 -16.49 -22.30 12.92
C CYS A 88 -17.65 -22.28 13.94
N ASP A 89 -17.37 -22.64 15.20
CA ASP A 89 -18.37 -22.62 16.28
C ASP A 89 -18.89 -21.21 16.53
N ARG A 90 -18.01 -20.22 16.56
CA ARG A 90 -18.40 -18.81 16.71
C ARG A 90 -19.30 -18.36 15.56
N VAL A 91 -18.95 -18.70 14.33
CA VAL A 91 -19.74 -18.38 13.14
C VAL A 91 -21.13 -19.01 13.18
N LEU A 92 -21.26 -20.26 13.66
CA LEU A 92 -22.56 -20.91 13.87
C LEU A 92 -23.37 -20.24 14.98
N GLN A 93 -22.74 -19.83 16.08
CA GLN A 93 -23.43 -19.11 17.17
C GLN A 93 -24.03 -17.77 16.72
N LEU A 94 -23.37 -17.09 15.77
CA LEU A 94 -23.84 -15.82 15.19
C LEU A 94 -24.97 -16.01 14.15
N CYS A 95 -25.24 -17.25 13.76
CA CYS A 95 -26.31 -17.65 12.83
C CYS A 95 -27.23 -18.67 13.50
N PRO A 96 -28.07 -18.28 14.49
CA PRO A 96 -28.88 -19.23 15.25
C PRO A 96 -29.89 -20.01 14.39
N ASP A 97 -30.26 -19.48 13.23
CA ASP A 97 -31.13 -20.14 12.25
C ASP A 97 -30.40 -21.19 11.38
N ALA A 98 -29.07 -21.28 11.48
CA ALA A 98 -28.26 -22.25 10.78
C ALA A 98 -27.91 -23.44 11.69
N ILE A 99 -27.91 -24.64 11.12
CA ILE A 99 -27.58 -25.88 11.84
C ILE A 99 -26.13 -26.29 11.57
N SER A 100 -25.62 -25.99 10.37
CA SER A 100 -24.29 -26.40 9.91
C SER A 100 -23.72 -25.43 8.88
N ILE A 101 -22.40 -25.49 8.73
CA ILE A 101 -21.65 -24.83 7.65
C ILE A 101 -21.59 -25.81 6.47
N ASP A 102 -22.18 -25.44 5.34
CA ASP A 102 -22.19 -26.27 4.12
C ASP A 102 -20.87 -26.17 3.37
N SER A 103 -20.29 -24.97 3.32
CA SER A 103 -18.99 -24.76 2.70
C SER A 103 -18.24 -23.58 3.31
N CYS A 104 -16.92 -23.64 3.22
CA CYS A 104 -16.04 -22.54 3.57
C CYS A 104 -15.05 -22.35 2.43
N LYS A 105 -14.84 -21.11 1.98
CA LYS A 105 -13.77 -20.76 1.04
C LYS A 105 -12.68 -20.00 1.79
N LYS A 106 -11.43 -20.40 1.59
CA LYS A 106 -10.26 -19.63 2.05
C LYS A 106 -9.82 -18.70 0.93
N LEU A 107 -9.77 -17.41 1.22
CA LEU A 107 -9.21 -16.36 0.36
C LEU A 107 -8.06 -15.69 1.11
N GLU A 108 -7.00 -15.34 0.41
CA GLU A 108 -5.81 -14.75 1.05
C GLU A 108 -5.40 -13.51 0.27
N GLY A 109 -5.46 -12.36 0.95
CA GLY A 109 -4.89 -11.11 0.46
C GLY A 109 -3.46 -10.95 0.95
N GLY A 110 -2.90 -9.75 0.78
CA GLY A 110 -1.56 -9.50 1.30
C GLY A 110 -1.50 -9.19 2.80
N PHE A 111 -2.62 -8.76 3.41
CA PHE A 111 -2.70 -8.43 4.84
C PHE A 111 -3.69 -9.27 5.66
N ASN A 112 -4.57 -10.02 5.02
CA ASN A 112 -5.62 -10.76 5.70
C ASN A 112 -5.74 -12.18 5.16
N ARG A 113 -6.03 -13.12 6.06
CA ARG A 113 -6.70 -14.36 5.71
C ARG A 113 -8.20 -14.16 5.86
N VAL A 114 -8.95 -14.55 4.83
CA VAL A 114 -10.39 -14.37 4.76
C VAL A 114 -11.06 -15.73 4.56
N PHE A 115 -12.09 -16.00 5.35
CA PHE A 115 -12.94 -17.18 5.23
C PHE A 115 -14.34 -16.74 4.86
N VAL A 116 -14.86 -17.23 3.74
CA VAL A 116 -16.26 -17.04 3.35
C VAL A 116 -17.02 -18.31 3.67
N PHE A 117 -17.83 -18.26 4.73
CA PHE A 117 -18.66 -19.35 5.19
C PHE A 117 -20.04 -19.27 4.54
N THR A 118 -20.53 -20.39 4.01
CA THR A 118 -21.91 -20.54 3.56
C THR A 118 -22.61 -21.55 4.45
N MET A 119 -23.68 -21.12 5.09
CA MET A 119 -24.50 -21.96 5.98
C MET A 119 -25.51 -22.80 5.20
N ASN A 120 -26.09 -23.81 5.86
CA ASN A 120 -27.16 -24.64 5.29
C ASN A 120 -28.45 -23.88 4.93
N ASN A 121 -28.64 -22.69 5.47
CA ASN A 121 -29.72 -21.77 5.09
C ASN A 121 -29.31 -20.78 4.00
N SER A 122 -28.19 -21.02 3.31
CA SER A 122 -27.59 -20.16 2.27
C SER A 122 -27.09 -18.79 2.74
N ARG A 123 -27.20 -18.43 4.03
CA ARG A 123 -26.60 -17.20 4.56
C ARG A 123 -25.08 -17.28 4.49
N GLN A 124 -24.44 -16.18 4.10
CA GLN A 124 -22.99 -16.09 3.99
C GLN A 124 -22.41 -15.10 5.00
N LEU A 125 -21.41 -15.57 5.76
CA LEU A 125 -20.61 -14.74 6.66
C LEU A 125 -19.15 -14.74 6.22
N VAL A 126 -18.48 -13.61 6.42
CA VAL A 126 -17.06 -13.43 6.13
C VAL A 126 -16.31 -13.23 7.44
N ALA A 127 -15.31 -14.07 7.71
CA ALA A 127 -14.36 -13.84 8.79
C ALA A 127 -13.02 -13.37 8.22
N ARG A 128 -12.49 -12.26 8.72
CA ARG A 128 -11.20 -11.70 8.34
C ARG A 128 -10.25 -11.76 9.52
N LEU A 129 -9.07 -12.34 9.33
CA LEU A 129 -8.02 -12.44 10.33
C LEU A 129 -6.77 -11.73 9.78
N PRO A 130 -6.27 -10.66 10.42
CA PRO A 130 -5.11 -9.94 9.95
C PRO A 130 -3.83 -10.78 10.13
N PHE A 131 -2.92 -10.68 9.17
CA PHE A 131 -1.55 -11.12 9.34
C PHE A 131 -0.81 -10.13 10.25
N VAL A 132 0.32 -10.55 10.84
CA VAL A 132 1.19 -9.67 11.65
C VAL A 132 1.72 -8.44 10.90
N LEU A 133 1.58 -8.45 9.57
CA LEU A 133 2.01 -7.41 8.65
C LEU A 133 0.95 -6.34 8.42
N ALA A 134 -0.30 -6.58 8.84
CA ALA A 134 -1.41 -5.65 8.63
C ALA A 134 -1.21 -4.30 9.35
N GLY A 135 -0.33 -4.27 10.35
CA GLY A 135 0.06 -3.09 11.10
C GLY A 135 0.14 -3.38 12.60
N PRO A 136 0.03 -2.35 13.46
CA PRO A 136 0.08 -2.54 14.91
C PRO A 136 -1.06 -3.45 15.40
N ALA A 137 -0.69 -4.55 16.05
CA ALA A 137 -1.63 -5.47 16.68
C ALA A 137 -2.64 -4.73 17.56
N ARG A 138 -3.88 -5.22 17.56
CA ARG A 138 -5.08 -4.65 18.18
C ARG A 138 -5.56 -3.34 17.55
N LEU A 139 -4.67 -2.40 17.26
CA LEU A 139 -5.04 -1.08 16.74
C LEU A 139 -5.62 -1.18 15.33
N VAL A 140 -5.07 -2.02 14.45
CA VAL A 140 -5.59 -2.19 13.07
C VAL A 140 -7.04 -2.69 13.09
N THR A 141 -7.32 -3.77 13.82
CA THR A 141 -8.67 -4.33 13.93
C THR A 141 -9.63 -3.36 14.64
N SER A 142 -9.22 -2.76 15.76
CA SER A 142 -10.01 -1.72 16.45
C SER A 142 -10.37 -0.56 15.52
N SER A 143 -9.40 -0.06 14.75
CA SER A 143 -9.58 1.10 13.88
C SER A 143 -10.47 0.78 12.68
N GLU A 144 -10.32 -0.40 12.07
CA GLU A 144 -11.15 -0.82 10.95
C GLU A 144 -12.62 -0.93 11.38
N VAL A 145 -12.87 -1.57 12.53
CA VAL A 145 -14.23 -1.70 13.08
C VAL A 145 -14.84 -0.34 13.39
N ALA A 146 -14.09 0.55 14.04
CA ALA A 146 -14.57 1.89 14.36
C ALA A 146 -14.84 2.72 13.10
N THR A 147 -13.98 2.62 12.08
CA THR A 147 -14.16 3.33 10.81
C THR A 147 -15.39 2.85 10.06
N ILE A 148 -15.60 1.54 9.95
CA ILE A 148 -16.79 0.96 9.31
C ILE A 148 -18.06 1.42 10.03
N ARG A 149 -18.10 1.32 11.37
CA ARG A 149 -19.26 1.77 12.17
C ARG A 149 -19.52 3.27 12.00
N TYR A 150 -18.48 4.09 11.99
CA TYR A 150 -18.59 5.53 11.79
C TYR A 150 -19.16 5.86 10.40
N LEU A 151 -18.67 5.20 9.35
CA LEU A 151 -19.16 5.40 7.98
C LEU A 151 -20.60 4.91 7.80
N GLN A 152 -20.96 3.77 8.37
CA GLN A 152 -22.35 3.27 8.37
C GLN A 152 -23.31 4.23 9.07
N LEU A 153 -22.86 4.87 10.16
CA LEU A 153 -23.66 5.84 10.90
C LEU A 153 -23.79 7.18 10.16
N LYS A 154 -22.71 7.67 9.53
CA LYS A 154 -22.65 9.04 8.99
C LYS A 154 -22.90 9.14 7.49
N THR A 155 -22.88 8.04 6.75
CA THR A 155 -22.93 8.06 5.27
C THR A 155 -23.96 7.10 4.70
N LYS A 156 -24.08 7.08 3.37
CA LYS A 156 -24.87 6.10 2.60
C LYS A 156 -23.99 5.18 1.75
N ILE A 157 -22.72 5.04 2.16
CA ILE A 157 -21.80 4.10 1.55
C ILE A 157 -22.26 2.69 1.93
N PRO A 158 -22.50 1.79 0.95
CA PRO A 158 -22.86 0.42 1.26
C PRO A 158 -21.63 -0.32 1.78
N ILE A 159 -21.60 -0.66 3.06
CA ILE A 159 -20.52 -1.41 3.71
C ILE A 159 -21.17 -2.58 4.46
N PRO A 160 -20.71 -3.83 4.30
CA PRO A 160 -21.28 -4.98 4.99
C PRO A 160 -21.33 -4.80 6.52
N GLN A 161 -22.38 -5.29 7.16
CA GLN A 161 -22.54 -5.14 8.59
C GLN A 161 -21.52 -5.98 9.36
N ILE A 162 -20.86 -5.37 10.34
CA ILE A 162 -20.03 -6.10 11.32
C ILE A 162 -20.96 -6.79 12.31
N ILE A 163 -20.78 -8.11 12.46
CA ILE A 163 -21.59 -8.96 13.31
C ILE A 163 -20.86 -9.24 14.63
N ASP A 164 -19.58 -9.58 14.56
CA ASP A 164 -18.73 -9.84 15.73
C ASP A 164 -17.27 -9.50 15.42
N TRP A 165 -16.46 -9.20 16.44
CA TRP A 165 -15.04 -8.91 16.27
C TRP A 165 -14.30 -9.02 17.60
N ASN A 166 -12.99 -9.26 17.54
CA ASN A 166 -12.11 -9.20 18.69
C ASN A 166 -10.72 -8.73 18.27
N ASP A 167 -10.19 -7.73 18.95
CA ASP A 167 -8.85 -7.19 18.68
C ASP A 167 -7.75 -7.74 19.60
N ASP A 168 -8.08 -8.64 20.54
CA ASP A 168 -7.13 -9.19 21.49
C ASP A 168 -7.05 -10.71 21.33
N ALA A 169 -6.09 -11.14 20.50
CA ALA A 169 -5.77 -12.55 20.31
C ALA A 169 -5.40 -13.29 21.61
N LYS A 170 -5.01 -12.57 22.67
CA LYS A 170 -4.58 -13.15 23.95
C LYS A 170 -5.65 -13.07 25.03
N SER A 171 -6.80 -12.46 24.74
CA SER A 171 -7.91 -12.40 25.69
C SER A 171 -8.41 -13.82 26.00
N PRO A 172 -8.65 -14.18 27.27
CA PRO A 172 -9.26 -15.45 27.63
C PRO A 172 -10.65 -15.66 27.02
N GLU A 173 -11.35 -14.58 26.66
CA GLU A 173 -12.67 -14.62 26.01
C GLU A 173 -12.57 -14.91 24.51
N ASN A 174 -11.38 -14.74 23.92
CA ASN A 174 -11.12 -15.00 22.52
C ASN A 174 -10.62 -16.44 22.32
N THR A 175 -11.57 -17.37 22.26
CA THR A 175 -11.28 -18.79 22.03
C THR A 175 -10.67 -19.10 20.67
N ILE A 176 -10.77 -18.18 19.69
CA ILE A 176 -10.17 -18.33 18.36
C ILE A 176 -8.65 -18.14 18.44
N GLY A 177 -8.14 -17.36 19.40
CA GLY A 177 -6.70 -17.15 19.57
C GLY A 177 -6.06 -16.26 18.50
N SER A 178 -6.86 -15.46 17.79
CA SER A 178 -6.42 -14.49 16.79
C SER A 178 -7.34 -13.27 16.80
N GLU A 179 -6.84 -12.13 16.33
CA GLU A 179 -7.69 -10.98 16.04
C GLU A 179 -8.62 -11.35 14.87
N TYR A 180 -9.87 -10.88 14.90
CA TYR A 180 -10.80 -11.15 13.82
C TYR A 180 -11.90 -10.09 13.70
N ILE A 181 -12.46 -10.01 12.49
CA ILE A 181 -13.73 -9.34 12.21
C ILE A 181 -14.62 -10.34 11.46
N ILE A 182 -15.80 -10.63 12.01
CA ILE A 182 -16.87 -11.39 11.36
C ILE A 182 -17.95 -10.41 10.90
N MET A 183 -18.27 -10.46 9.62
CA MET A 183 -19.21 -9.53 8.98
C MET A 183 -20.09 -10.27 7.97
N GLU A 184 -21.13 -9.59 7.51
CA GLU A 184 -21.93 -10.05 6.38
C GLU A 184 -21.08 -10.16 5.10
N HIS A 185 -21.42 -11.10 4.23
CA HIS A 185 -20.88 -11.10 2.88
C HIS A 185 -21.47 -9.93 2.06
N ALA A 186 -20.63 -9.22 1.31
CA ALA A 186 -21.09 -8.13 0.44
C ALA A 186 -22.07 -8.66 -0.61
N SER A 187 -23.20 -7.97 -0.79
CA SER A 187 -24.20 -8.37 -1.79
C SER A 187 -23.75 -8.02 -3.21
N GLY A 188 -24.17 -8.82 -4.20
CA GLY A 188 -23.81 -8.63 -5.60
C GLY A 188 -22.50 -9.31 -6.00
N VAL A 189 -21.90 -8.87 -7.10
CA VAL A 189 -20.67 -9.43 -7.69
C VAL A 189 -19.54 -8.42 -7.65
N GLN A 190 -18.30 -8.90 -7.54
CA GLN A 190 -17.12 -8.04 -7.59
C GLN A 190 -17.03 -7.34 -8.95
N LEU A 191 -16.78 -6.03 -8.95
CA LEU A 191 -16.67 -5.22 -10.16
C LEU A 191 -15.59 -5.78 -11.09
N SER A 192 -14.49 -6.30 -10.55
CA SER A 192 -13.41 -6.91 -11.35
C SER A 192 -13.85 -8.12 -12.16
N GLN A 193 -14.93 -8.81 -11.77
CA GLN A 193 -15.41 -10.00 -12.48
C GLN A 193 -16.31 -9.66 -13.67
N VAL A 194 -16.96 -8.49 -13.64
CA VAL A 194 -17.93 -8.07 -14.66
C VAL A 194 -17.43 -6.88 -15.50
N TRP A 195 -16.35 -6.22 -15.08
CA TRP A 195 -15.85 -5.00 -15.72
C TRP A 195 -15.63 -5.15 -17.22
N ASP A 196 -15.01 -6.26 -17.64
CA ASP A 196 -14.66 -6.50 -19.04
C ASP A 196 -15.89 -6.75 -19.91
N ASP A 197 -16.98 -7.25 -19.32
CA ASP A 197 -18.26 -7.50 -19.99
C ASP A 197 -19.20 -6.28 -19.99
N MET A 198 -18.92 -5.26 -19.18
CA MET A 198 -19.71 -4.02 -19.15
C MET A 198 -19.55 -3.20 -20.44
N THR A 199 -20.66 -2.62 -20.90
CA THR A 199 -20.62 -1.61 -21.97
C THR A 199 -19.88 -0.35 -21.51
N GLY A 200 -19.30 0.41 -22.45
CA GLY A 200 -18.58 1.65 -22.12
C GLY A 200 -19.43 2.66 -21.34
N ASP A 201 -20.72 2.79 -21.68
CA ASP A 201 -21.69 3.62 -20.97
C ASP A 201 -21.97 3.13 -19.53
N GLN A 202 -22.08 1.82 -19.32
CA GLN A 202 -22.18 1.25 -17.97
C GLN A 202 -20.91 1.53 -17.14
N ARG A 203 -19.71 1.41 -17.72
CA ARG A 203 -18.45 1.73 -17.02
C ARG A 203 -18.40 3.20 -16.59
N VAL A 204 -18.77 4.12 -17.48
CA VAL A 204 -18.84 5.56 -17.17
C VAL A 204 -19.84 5.84 -16.03
N ARG A 205 -21.05 5.27 -16.09
CA ARG A 205 -22.04 5.42 -15.01
C ARG A 205 -21.57 4.79 -13.69
N CYS A 206 -20.92 3.63 -13.75
CA CYS A 206 -20.37 2.96 -12.59
C CYS A 206 -19.28 3.81 -11.90
N ILE A 207 -18.35 4.39 -12.68
CA ILE A 207 -17.35 5.33 -12.15
C ILE A 207 -18.04 6.51 -11.45
N SER A 208 -19.05 7.13 -12.08
CA SER A 208 -19.82 8.20 -11.45
C SER A 208 -20.49 7.74 -10.15
N ALA A 209 -21.06 6.53 -10.11
CA ALA A 209 -21.72 5.98 -8.93
C ALA A 209 -20.73 5.73 -7.78
N ILE A 210 -19.52 5.23 -8.07
CA ILE A 210 -18.45 5.04 -7.08
C ILE A 210 -18.11 6.38 -6.41
N PHE A 211 -17.85 7.42 -7.19
CA PHE A 211 -17.49 8.74 -6.65
C PHE A 211 -18.66 9.41 -5.92
N GLN A 212 -19.90 9.19 -6.37
CA GLN A 212 -21.09 9.60 -5.63
C GLN A 212 -21.16 8.94 -4.24
N LYS A 213 -20.73 7.68 -4.09
CA LYS A 213 -20.60 7.04 -2.77
C LYS A 213 -19.44 7.62 -1.97
N MET A 214 -18.25 7.77 -2.58
CA MET A 214 -17.06 8.31 -1.90
C MET A 214 -17.25 9.74 -1.39
N LYS A 215 -18.11 10.53 -2.04
CA LYS A 215 -18.55 11.84 -1.53
C LYS A 215 -18.97 11.78 -0.06
N GLY A 216 -19.67 10.72 0.33
CA GLY A 216 -20.13 10.54 1.70
C GLY A 216 -19.00 10.52 2.73
N ALA A 217 -17.83 9.95 2.39
CA ALA A 217 -16.66 9.94 3.26
C ALA A 217 -15.89 11.27 3.19
N THR A 218 -15.70 11.83 1.98
CA THR A 218 -14.91 13.06 1.78
C THR A 218 -15.58 14.33 2.31
N ASP A 219 -16.91 14.31 2.46
CA ASP A 219 -17.67 15.44 3.04
C ASP A 219 -17.59 15.49 4.57
N LEU A 220 -17.14 14.41 5.22
CA LEU A 220 -16.98 14.36 6.67
C LEU A 220 -15.86 15.33 7.10
N ARG A 221 -16.05 15.96 8.25
CA ARG A 221 -15.08 16.91 8.82
C ARG A 221 -14.43 16.30 10.05
N PHE A 222 -13.12 16.45 10.12
CA PHE A 222 -12.30 15.91 11.19
C PHE A 222 -11.43 17.00 11.80
N PRO A 223 -11.23 16.99 13.13
CA PRO A 223 -10.42 18.00 13.80
C PRO A 223 -8.90 17.76 13.73
N SER A 224 -8.46 16.56 13.33
CA SER A 224 -7.04 16.16 13.25
C SER A 224 -6.83 15.01 12.26
N TYR A 225 -5.57 14.72 11.96
CA TYR A 225 -5.13 13.53 11.24
C TYR A 225 -4.89 12.36 12.19
N GLY A 226 -5.09 11.13 11.71
CA GLY A 226 -4.96 9.91 12.49
C GLY A 226 -6.01 8.87 12.12
N SER A 227 -6.15 7.83 12.94
CA SER A 227 -7.13 6.76 12.69
C SER A 227 -8.34 6.86 13.62
N ILE A 228 -9.50 6.40 13.18
CA ILE A 228 -10.75 6.46 13.97
C ILE A 228 -10.82 5.24 14.89
N TYR A 229 -11.17 5.46 16.16
CA TYR A 229 -11.35 4.42 17.18
C TYR A 229 -12.66 4.62 17.95
N LEU A 230 -13.12 3.58 18.63
CA LEU A 230 -14.22 3.70 19.60
C LEU A 230 -13.76 4.53 20.82
N GLN A 231 -14.63 5.39 21.33
CA GLN A 231 -14.33 6.27 22.47
C GLN A 231 -13.95 5.49 23.74
N ASP A 232 -14.55 4.33 23.96
CA ASP A 232 -14.24 3.45 25.11
C ASP A 232 -13.21 2.35 24.76
N GLY A 233 -12.52 2.50 23.63
CA GLY A 233 -11.56 1.53 23.12
C GLY A 233 -10.16 1.61 23.75
N LEU A 234 -9.20 0.96 23.07
CA LEU A 234 -7.83 0.75 23.56
C LEU A 234 -6.96 2.00 23.64
N VAL A 235 -7.33 3.07 22.93
CA VAL A 235 -6.48 4.25 22.82
C VAL A 235 -6.53 5.06 24.11
N HIS A 236 -5.34 5.27 24.68
CA HIS A 236 -5.16 6.04 25.92
C HIS A 236 -5.74 7.47 25.77
N PRO A 237 -6.40 8.03 26.80
CA PRO A 237 -7.01 9.37 26.74
C PRO A 237 -6.07 10.50 26.29
N PHE A 238 -4.79 10.48 26.71
CA PHE A 238 -3.77 11.45 26.26
C PHE A 238 -3.28 11.28 24.81
N ALA A 239 -3.64 10.18 24.14
CA ALA A 239 -3.25 9.87 22.76
C ALA A 239 -4.47 9.85 21.84
N ARG A 240 -5.57 10.50 22.24
CA ARG A 240 -6.79 10.59 21.43
C ARG A 240 -7.41 11.96 21.49
N GLN A 241 -8.12 12.31 20.43
CA GLN A 241 -8.96 13.48 20.34
C GLN A 241 -10.41 13.05 20.12
N PRO A 242 -11.37 13.50 20.95
CA PRO A 242 -12.78 13.17 20.75
C PRO A 242 -13.27 13.62 19.36
N LEU A 243 -13.94 12.72 18.65
CA LEU A 243 -14.65 13.03 17.41
C LEU A 243 -16.14 13.28 17.69
N ASN A 244 -16.72 12.47 18.58
CA ASN A 244 -18.06 12.63 19.16
C ASN A 244 -18.18 11.74 20.43
N GLU A 245 -19.39 11.45 20.88
CA GLU A 245 -19.65 10.63 22.08
C GLU A 245 -19.17 9.18 21.93
N ASP A 246 -19.25 8.61 20.72
CA ASP A 246 -18.97 7.19 20.46
C ASP A 246 -17.58 6.95 19.85
N PHE A 247 -16.95 7.98 19.25
CA PHE A 247 -15.73 7.86 18.46
C PHE A 247 -14.66 8.90 18.83
N CYS A 248 -13.40 8.52 18.66
CA CYS A 248 -12.23 9.40 18.76
C CYS A 248 -11.26 9.19 17.59
N ILE A 249 -10.34 10.14 17.41
CA ILE A 249 -9.18 10.02 16.54
C ILE A 249 -7.98 9.70 17.42
N GLY A 250 -7.20 8.70 17.05
CA GLY A 250 -6.03 8.23 17.79
C GLY A 250 -4.81 8.03 16.89
N PRO A 251 -3.85 7.21 17.34
CA PRO A 251 -2.65 6.89 16.57
C PRO A 251 -2.98 6.36 15.19
N HIS A 252 -2.25 6.80 14.18
CA HIS A 252 -2.46 6.44 12.79
C HIS A 252 -2.07 4.99 12.52
N CYS A 253 -2.94 4.14 11.96
CA CYS A 253 -2.68 2.70 11.73
C CYS A 253 -1.80 2.38 10.51
N GLY A 254 -1.60 3.33 9.61
CA GLY A 254 -0.78 3.14 8.41
C GLY A 254 0.65 2.67 8.73
N SER A 255 1.09 1.60 8.06
CA SER A 255 2.39 0.93 8.25
C SER A 255 3.59 1.88 8.18
N ARG A 256 3.47 2.99 7.45
CA ARG A 256 4.50 4.02 7.34
C ARG A 256 4.95 4.62 8.67
N TYR A 257 4.06 4.68 9.66
CA TYR A 257 4.40 5.24 10.97
C TYR A 257 4.90 4.21 11.97
N TRP A 258 4.73 2.91 11.72
CA TRP A 258 5.02 1.86 12.70
C TRP A 258 6.27 1.08 12.32
N PRO A 259 7.44 1.40 12.88
CA PRO A 259 8.66 0.66 12.58
C PRO A 259 8.55 -0.75 13.14
N LEU A 260 8.97 -1.73 12.34
CA LEU A 260 8.94 -3.15 12.71
C LEU A 260 9.77 -3.49 13.97
N LYS A 261 10.71 -2.61 14.37
CA LYS A 261 11.76 -2.89 15.36
C LYS A 261 11.76 -1.98 16.59
N THR A 262 10.93 -0.93 16.66
CA THR A 262 10.97 0.02 17.78
C THR A 262 9.80 -0.17 18.75
N ARG A 263 10.12 -0.19 20.05
CA ARG A 263 9.14 -0.23 21.16
C ARG A 263 8.90 1.14 21.80
N GLN A 264 9.52 2.18 21.27
CA GLN A 264 9.38 3.53 21.82
C GLN A 264 8.04 4.14 21.38
N ARG A 265 7.45 4.92 22.28
CA ARG A 265 6.35 5.83 21.96
C ARG A 265 6.87 6.84 20.95
N LEU A 266 6.56 6.63 19.68
CA LEU A 266 6.77 7.63 18.64
C LEU A 266 5.56 8.57 18.58
N ASN A 267 5.77 9.66 17.88
CA ASN A 267 4.76 10.59 17.43
C ASN A 267 3.88 9.92 16.35
N TYR A 268 2.95 9.05 16.76
CA TYR A 268 2.07 8.30 15.86
C TYR A 268 0.73 9.03 15.59
N GLY A 269 0.59 10.28 16.02
CA GLY A 269 -0.66 11.00 16.03
C GLY A 269 -1.55 10.70 17.25
N PRO A 270 -2.75 11.31 17.33
CA PRO A 270 -3.33 12.20 16.32
C PRO A 270 -2.57 13.52 16.18
N TRP A 271 -2.68 14.15 15.02
CA TRP A 271 -1.98 15.40 14.69
C TRP A 271 -2.98 16.52 14.37
N ASP A 272 -2.99 17.59 15.16
CA ASP A 272 -3.97 18.68 15.05
C ASP A 272 -3.75 19.59 13.84
N ASN A 273 -2.55 19.57 13.27
CA ASN A 273 -2.16 20.46 12.18
C ASN A 273 -1.05 19.85 11.32
N LEU A 274 -0.83 20.46 10.14
CA LEU A 274 0.12 19.97 9.15
C LEU A 274 1.57 19.98 9.69
N ASP A 275 1.94 20.93 10.54
CA ASP A 275 3.29 20.99 11.12
C ASP A 275 3.57 19.75 11.99
N SER A 276 2.65 19.41 12.90
CA SER A 276 2.77 18.22 13.75
C SER A 276 2.71 16.91 12.94
N PHE A 277 1.95 16.88 11.85
CA PHE A 277 1.93 15.76 10.91
C PHE A 277 3.29 15.59 10.21
N CYS A 278 3.94 16.68 9.80
CA CYS A 278 5.28 16.65 9.20
C CYS A 278 6.34 16.15 10.19
N GLU A 279 6.24 16.54 11.47
CA GLU A 279 7.08 15.98 12.53
C GLU A 279 6.88 14.45 12.63
N GLY A 280 5.63 13.98 12.63
CA GLY A 280 5.32 12.55 12.62
C GLY A 280 5.91 11.79 11.43
N LEU A 281 5.91 12.37 10.23
CA LEU A 281 6.54 11.77 9.04
C LEU A 281 8.06 11.60 9.20
N ILE A 282 8.73 12.62 9.74
CA ILE A 282 10.19 12.61 9.93
C ILE A 282 10.58 11.67 11.08
N ASP A 283 9.85 11.71 12.19
CA ASP A 283 10.04 10.81 13.33
C ASP A 283 9.90 9.34 12.89
N ALA A 284 8.91 9.03 12.06
CA ALA A 284 8.74 7.70 11.49
C ALA A 284 9.91 7.29 10.58
N GLY A 285 10.40 8.20 9.75
CA GLY A 285 11.59 7.98 8.92
C GLY A 285 12.82 7.64 9.77
N LEU A 286 13.09 8.41 10.82
CA LEU A 286 14.23 8.23 11.72
C LEU A 286 14.11 6.93 12.53
N ALA A 287 12.92 6.61 13.03
CA ALA A 287 12.72 5.42 13.85
C ALA A 287 12.95 4.12 13.05
N ASN A 288 12.67 4.11 11.74
CA ASN A 288 12.94 2.97 10.86
C ASN A 288 14.45 2.71 10.63
N LEU A 289 15.33 3.70 10.88
CA LEU A 289 16.78 3.52 10.75
C LEU A 289 17.41 2.74 11.92
N SER A 290 16.71 2.67 13.06
CA SER A 290 17.28 2.24 14.35
C SER A 290 17.49 0.71 14.50
N GLY A 291 17.36 -0.07 13.42
CA GLY A 291 17.45 -1.53 13.47
C GLY A 291 18.08 -2.20 12.24
N SER A 292 18.75 -1.45 11.36
CA SER A 292 19.08 -1.89 9.99
C SER A 292 20.57 -2.06 9.67
N ALA A 293 21.50 -1.89 10.62
CA ALA A 293 22.93 -1.87 10.32
C ALA A 293 23.46 -3.10 9.55
N ARG A 294 22.91 -4.31 9.79
CA ARG A 294 23.27 -5.54 9.06
C ARG A 294 22.53 -5.71 7.72
N ASP A 295 21.43 -4.99 7.52
CA ASP A 295 20.64 -5.05 6.29
C ASP A 295 21.19 -4.10 5.21
N LEU A 296 21.95 -3.07 5.61
CA LEU A 296 22.58 -2.10 4.71
C LEU A 296 23.66 -2.70 3.82
N ASP A 297 24.40 -3.70 4.29
CA ASP A 297 25.48 -4.35 3.53
C ASP A 297 24.98 -5.05 2.25
N ARG A 298 23.67 -5.29 2.15
CA ARG A 298 23.01 -5.90 0.97
C ARG A 298 22.27 -4.89 0.12
N LYS A 299 22.31 -3.60 0.47
CA LYS A 299 21.61 -2.55 -0.26
C LYS A 299 22.51 -2.00 -1.38
N PRO A 300 21.92 -1.56 -2.49
CA PRO A 300 22.65 -0.82 -3.53
C PRO A 300 23.39 0.39 -2.97
N SER A 301 24.49 0.78 -3.60
CA SER A 301 25.29 1.94 -3.20
C SER A 301 24.49 3.25 -3.12
N TYR A 302 23.45 3.42 -3.97
CA TYR A 302 22.57 4.59 -3.94
C TYR A 302 21.66 4.66 -2.70
N TYR A 303 21.49 3.56 -1.96
CA TYR A 303 20.55 3.52 -0.84
C TYR A 303 20.97 4.47 0.28
N GLY A 304 22.28 4.59 0.51
CA GLY A 304 22.89 5.52 1.45
C GLY A 304 23.15 4.96 2.85
N SER A 305 23.99 5.65 3.61
CA SER A 305 24.33 5.32 5.00
C SER A 305 23.30 5.87 5.98
N ILE A 306 23.27 5.33 7.21
CA ILE A 306 22.39 5.83 8.30
C ILE A 306 22.57 7.34 8.51
N ASP A 307 23.81 7.83 8.41
CA ASP A 307 24.11 9.25 8.54
C ASP A 307 23.51 10.07 7.39
N GLN A 308 23.57 9.57 6.16
CA GLN A 308 22.94 10.22 5.00
C GLN A 308 21.41 10.26 5.13
N HIS A 309 20.78 9.16 5.55
CA HIS A 309 19.34 9.14 5.83
C HIS A 309 18.96 10.15 6.93
N THR A 310 19.72 10.16 8.03
CA THR A 310 19.48 11.07 9.16
C THR A 310 19.65 12.52 8.76
N ALA A 311 20.70 12.83 7.98
CA ALA A 311 20.98 14.19 7.51
C ALA A 311 19.88 14.71 6.58
N VAL A 312 19.41 13.92 5.61
CA VAL A 312 18.34 14.34 4.69
C VAL A 312 17.01 14.51 5.42
N LEU A 313 16.66 13.61 6.35
CA LEU A 313 15.44 13.71 7.16
C LEU A 313 15.43 14.96 8.04
N ASN A 314 16.54 15.23 8.75
CA ASN A 314 16.66 16.42 9.59
C ASN A 314 16.64 17.72 8.77
N SER A 315 17.16 17.68 7.54
CA SER A 315 17.13 18.83 6.62
C SER A 315 15.78 19.02 5.94
N ALA A 316 14.99 17.96 5.79
CA ALA A 316 13.65 18.01 5.20
C ALA A 316 12.64 18.67 6.13
N LEU A 317 12.71 18.45 7.46
CA LEU A 317 11.71 18.98 8.39
C LEU A 317 11.52 20.52 8.31
N PRO A 318 12.58 21.36 8.33
CA PRO A 318 12.43 22.81 8.17
C PRO A 318 11.81 23.20 6.82
N VAL A 319 12.12 22.46 5.75
CA VAL A 319 11.59 22.69 4.40
C VAL A 319 10.09 22.37 4.37
N LEU A 320 9.68 21.21 4.90
CA LEU A 320 8.27 20.84 4.99
C LEU A 320 7.46 21.86 5.80
N LYS A 321 8.02 22.38 6.90
CA LYS A 321 7.39 23.45 7.70
C LYS A 321 7.29 24.77 6.92
N GLN A 322 8.32 25.12 6.15
CA GLN A 322 8.30 26.29 5.28
C GLN A 322 7.23 26.15 4.18
N MET A 323 7.15 24.97 3.54
CA MET A 323 6.12 24.63 2.56
C MET A 323 4.72 24.65 3.19
N SER A 324 4.58 24.18 4.42
CA SER A 324 3.30 24.14 5.17
C SER A 324 2.73 25.53 5.48
N SER A 325 3.52 26.60 5.29
CA SER A 325 3.04 27.98 5.38
C SER A 325 2.39 28.49 4.07
N ASN A 326 2.53 27.74 2.96
CA ASN A 326 1.96 28.10 1.66
C ASN A 326 0.45 27.87 1.63
N SER A 327 -0.30 28.88 1.19
CA SER A 327 -1.77 28.84 1.17
C SER A 327 -2.36 27.70 0.32
N CYS A 328 -1.75 27.32 -0.80
CA CYS A 328 -2.23 26.23 -1.65
C CYS A 328 -2.07 24.87 -0.96
N ILE A 329 -0.97 24.67 -0.24
CA ILE A 329 -0.72 23.45 0.54
C ILE A 329 -1.68 23.37 1.71
N VAL A 330 -1.84 24.46 2.48
CA VAL A 330 -2.79 24.51 3.60
C VAL A 330 -4.22 24.20 3.15
N GLN A 331 -4.66 24.76 2.02
CA GLN A 331 -5.98 24.48 1.45
C GLN A 331 -6.13 23.02 0.99
N SER A 332 -5.05 22.40 0.53
CA SER A 332 -5.01 21.01 0.08
C SER A 332 -4.74 20.01 1.20
N ALA A 333 -4.46 20.49 2.42
CA ALA A 333 -4.13 19.66 3.56
C ALA A 333 -5.34 19.39 4.47
N SER A 334 -6.56 19.79 4.11
CA SER A 334 -7.72 19.59 4.99
C SER A 334 -7.84 18.12 5.42
N PRO A 335 -8.00 17.80 6.73
CA PRO A 335 -8.19 16.44 7.21
C PRO A 335 -9.36 15.75 6.51
N LEU A 336 -9.08 14.63 5.84
CA LEU A 336 -10.02 13.93 4.99
C LEU A 336 -9.86 12.42 5.12
N LEU A 337 -10.99 11.71 5.17
CA LEU A 337 -11.03 10.25 5.12
C LEU A 337 -11.38 9.81 3.69
N PHE A 338 -10.53 8.97 3.10
CA PHE A 338 -10.78 8.31 1.82
C PHE A 338 -10.48 6.82 1.91
N HIS A 339 -11.00 6.05 0.95
CA HIS A 339 -10.78 4.62 0.91
C HIS A 339 -9.31 4.33 0.54
N PRO A 340 -8.57 3.55 1.36
CA PRO A 340 -7.13 3.38 1.20
C PRO A 340 -6.75 2.51 -0.01
N ASP A 341 -7.66 1.65 -0.47
CA ASP A 341 -7.41 0.71 -1.58
C ASP A 341 -8.62 0.58 -2.52
N LEU A 342 -8.99 1.71 -3.15
CA LEU A 342 -10.20 1.80 -3.98
C LEU A 342 -9.97 1.20 -5.38
N HIS A 343 -10.06 -0.12 -5.48
CA HIS A 343 -9.89 -0.86 -6.74
C HIS A 343 -11.06 -1.79 -7.07
N LYS A 344 -11.16 -2.27 -8.32
CA LYS A 344 -12.28 -3.11 -8.80
C LYS A 344 -12.58 -4.35 -7.95
N ARG A 345 -11.61 -4.96 -7.27
CA ARG A 345 -11.85 -6.17 -6.43
C ARG A 345 -12.52 -5.87 -5.08
N ASN A 346 -12.49 -4.61 -4.63
CA ASN A 346 -13.06 -4.15 -3.35
C ASN A 346 -14.44 -3.51 -3.51
N ILE A 347 -14.95 -3.47 -4.74
CA ILE A 347 -16.24 -2.87 -5.09
C ILE A 347 -17.16 -3.97 -5.56
N PHE A 348 -18.36 -4.02 -5.00
CA PHE A 348 -19.44 -4.93 -5.38
C PHE A 348 -20.55 -4.15 -6.06
N VAL A 349 -21.09 -4.73 -7.13
CA VAL A 349 -22.18 -4.17 -7.93
C VAL A 349 -23.31 -5.17 -8.10
N SER A 350 -24.51 -4.68 -8.44
CA SER A 350 -25.64 -5.55 -8.74
C SER A 350 -25.38 -6.41 -9.98
N GLU A 351 -25.76 -7.69 -9.92
CA GLU A 351 -25.72 -8.61 -11.07
C GLU A 351 -26.66 -8.17 -12.20
N GLU A 352 -27.80 -7.55 -11.86
CA GLU A 352 -28.79 -7.10 -12.83
C GLU A 352 -28.42 -5.75 -13.46
N ASP A 353 -27.80 -4.86 -12.67
CA ASP A 353 -27.36 -3.54 -13.12
C ASP A 353 -25.99 -3.19 -12.49
N PRO A 354 -24.87 -3.39 -13.23
CA PRO A 354 -23.52 -3.17 -12.71
C PRO A 354 -23.18 -1.68 -12.48
N THR A 355 -24.13 -0.77 -12.70
CA THR A 355 -24.01 0.65 -12.33
C THR A 355 -24.46 0.94 -10.90
N ILE A 356 -25.10 -0.02 -10.23
CA ILE A 356 -25.54 0.08 -8.84
C ILE A 356 -24.47 -0.51 -7.93
N ILE A 357 -23.84 0.34 -7.12
CA ILE A 357 -22.87 -0.10 -6.10
C ILE A 357 -23.61 -0.70 -4.90
N THR A 358 -23.36 -1.97 -4.62
CA THR A 358 -24.00 -2.77 -3.56
C THR A 358 -23.09 -3.01 -2.36
N GLY A 359 -21.78 -2.79 -2.49
CA GLY A 359 -20.83 -2.92 -1.38
C GLY A 359 -19.46 -2.32 -1.70
N ILE A 360 -18.82 -1.73 -0.70
CA ILE A 360 -17.42 -1.31 -0.72
C ILE A 360 -16.76 -1.87 0.54
N ILE A 361 -15.79 -2.76 0.33
CA ILE A 361 -15.11 -3.50 1.40
C ILE A 361 -13.65 -3.08 1.53
N ASP A 362 -12.98 -3.62 2.55
CA ASP A 362 -11.55 -3.40 2.83
C ASP A 362 -11.19 -1.97 3.25
N TRP A 363 -11.83 -1.53 4.34
CA TRP A 363 -11.52 -0.26 5.02
C TRP A 363 -10.31 -0.38 5.97
N GLN A 364 -9.55 -1.47 5.89
CA GLN A 364 -8.37 -1.67 6.73
C GLN A 364 -7.33 -0.59 6.42
N GLY A 365 -6.79 0.06 7.45
CA GLY A 365 -5.81 1.13 7.30
C GLY A 365 -6.39 2.48 6.87
N ALA A 366 -7.71 2.57 6.65
CA ALA A 366 -8.38 3.84 6.39
C ALA A 366 -8.11 4.82 7.54
N SER A 367 -7.61 6.00 7.20
CA SER A 367 -7.15 7.00 8.14
C SER A 367 -7.50 8.39 7.62
N ILE A 368 -7.50 9.37 8.51
CA ILE A 368 -7.73 10.77 8.21
C ILE A 368 -6.38 11.38 7.87
N GLU A 369 -6.27 11.87 6.63
CA GLU A 369 -5.03 12.33 6.01
C GLU A 369 -5.19 13.76 5.48
N PRO A 370 -4.09 14.46 5.20
CA PRO A 370 -4.15 15.63 4.33
C PRO A 370 -4.77 15.25 2.97
N ALA A 371 -5.69 16.03 2.43
CA ALA A 371 -6.38 15.65 1.18
C ALA A 371 -5.42 15.45 -0.01
N PHE A 372 -4.29 16.15 -0.06
CA PHE A 372 -3.23 15.95 -1.04
C PHE A 372 -2.56 14.57 -0.94
N TRP A 373 -2.72 13.83 0.17
CA TRP A 373 -2.11 12.51 0.31
C TRP A 373 -2.56 11.55 -0.79
N TYR A 374 -3.84 11.67 -1.19
CA TYR A 374 -4.45 10.86 -2.23
C TYR A 374 -4.33 11.48 -3.63
N SER A 375 -3.51 12.54 -3.82
CA SER A 375 -3.37 13.22 -5.13
C SER A 375 -2.79 12.31 -6.21
N ASP A 376 -1.97 11.36 -5.81
CA ASP A 376 -1.24 10.54 -6.79
C ASP A 376 -1.91 9.18 -7.02
N ASP A 377 -3.06 8.95 -6.37
CA ASP A 377 -3.87 7.73 -6.53
C ASP A 377 -4.63 7.73 -7.85
N LEU A 378 -4.37 6.74 -8.70
CA LEU A 378 -5.20 6.43 -9.85
C LEU A 378 -5.83 5.05 -9.66
N PRO A 379 -7.16 4.94 -9.51
CA PRO A 379 -7.82 3.66 -9.43
C PRO A 379 -7.62 2.83 -10.70
N ASP A 380 -7.57 1.51 -10.54
CA ASP A 380 -7.34 0.54 -11.62
C ASP A 380 -8.43 0.50 -12.71
N PHE A 381 -9.60 1.06 -12.44
CA PHE A 381 -10.67 1.25 -13.43
C PHE A 381 -10.56 2.58 -14.21
N ALA A 382 -9.61 3.43 -13.84
CA ALA A 382 -9.31 4.71 -14.49
C ALA A 382 -7.91 4.74 -15.14
N THR A 383 -7.13 3.66 -15.00
CA THR A 383 -5.83 3.50 -15.67
C THR A 383 -6.02 3.39 -17.18
N PRO A 384 -5.32 4.20 -17.99
CA PRO A 384 -5.38 4.11 -19.45
C PRO A 384 -4.92 2.73 -19.95
N THR A 385 -5.66 2.16 -20.91
CA THR A 385 -5.23 1.00 -21.71
C THR A 385 -5.24 1.40 -23.19
N ASP A 386 -4.35 0.82 -23.99
CA ASP A 386 -3.95 1.21 -25.37
C ASP A 386 -5.08 1.42 -26.41
N SER A 387 -6.37 1.23 -26.06
CA SER A 387 -7.52 1.37 -26.98
C SER A 387 -8.63 2.33 -26.51
N ASP A 388 -8.70 2.66 -25.22
CA ASP A 388 -9.79 3.45 -24.59
C ASP A 388 -9.25 4.62 -23.71
N GLU A 389 -7.96 4.98 -23.89
CA GLU A 389 -7.10 5.81 -23.00
C GLU A 389 -7.73 7.07 -22.40
N ASP A 390 -8.79 7.59 -23.01
CA ASP A 390 -9.34 8.90 -22.70
C ASP A 390 -10.71 8.84 -22.02
N LEU A 391 -11.57 7.85 -22.29
CA LEU A 391 -12.97 7.91 -21.85
C LEU A 391 -13.13 7.69 -20.34
N TYR A 392 -12.60 6.58 -19.80
CA TYR A 392 -12.77 6.24 -18.38
C TYR A 392 -11.95 7.17 -17.48
N TYR A 393 -10.76 7.57 -17.93
CA TYR A 393 -9.96 8.60 -17.25
C TYR A 393 -10.70 9.95 -17.20
N LYS A 394 -11.33 10.39 -18.30
CA LYS A 394 -12.19 11.59 -18.31
C LYS A 394 -13.39 11.45 -17.39
N ALA A 395 -14.05 10.30 -17.39
CA ALA A 395 -15.19 10.03 -16.51
C ALA A 395 -14.77 10.07 -15.04
N TYR A 396 -13.64 9.47 -14.69
CA TYR A 396 -13.01 9.55 -13.37
C TYR A 396 -12.72 11.01 -12.99
N LYS A 397 -12.06 11.76 -13.86
CA LYS A 397 -11.70 13.16 -13.60
C LYS A 397 -12.93 14.03 -13.37
N ALA A 398 -13.94 13.91 -14.24
CA ALA A 398 -15.19 14.66 -14.11
C ALA A 398 -15.96 14.27 -12.84
N SER A 399 -16.04 12.98 -12.52
CA SER A 399 -16.73 12.48 -11.32
C SER A 399 -16.00 12.91 -10.04
N SER A 400 -14.68 12.84 -10.02
CA SER A 400 -13.86 13.29 -8.89
C SER A 400 -14.00 14.80 -8.65
N GLN A 401 -13.95 15.60 -9.72
CA GLN A 401 -14.16 17.06 -9.63
C GLN A 401 -15.55 17.42 -9.09
N TYR A 402 -16.58 16.69 -9.50
CA TYR A 402 -17.95 17.00 -9.12
C TYR A 402 -18.30 16.48 -7.71
N TYR A 403 -17.99 15.23 -7.41
CA TYR A 403 -18.42 14.57 -6.17
C TYR A 403 -17.41 14.72 -5.02
N THR A 404 -16.11 14.75 -5.32
CA THR A 404 -15.03 14.76 -4.32
C THR A 404 -14.02 15.91 -4.58
N PRO A 405 -14.48 17.18 -4.60
CA PRO A 405 -13.63 18.31 -4.98
C PRO A 405 -12.39 18.48 -4.09
N ALA A 406 -12.47 18.11 -2.81
CA ALA A 406 -11.35 18.13 -1.89
C ALA A 406 -10.17 17.25 -2.34
N LEU A 407 -10.45 16.15 -3.07
CA LEU A 407 -9.44 15.27 -3.66
C LEU A 407 -8.99 15.77 -5.04
N SER A 408 -9.92 16.30 -5.84
CA SER A 408 -9.59 16.73 -7.20
C SER A 408 -8.74 17.99 -7.26
N MET A 409 -8.84 18.86 -6.25
CA MET A 409 -8.07 20.11 -6.18
C MET A 409 -6.55 19.84 -6.15
N PRO A 410 -5.99 19.11 -5.17
CA PRO A 410 -4.56 18.81 -5.16
C PRO A 410 -4.12 18.03 -6.41
N LYS A 411 -4.96 17.12 -6.92
CA LYS A 411 -4.69 16.40 -8.20
C LYS A 411 -4.49 17.29 -9.41
N SER A 412 -5.02 18.52 -9.38
CA SER A 412 -4.89 19.48 -10.48
C SER A 412 -3.70 20.43 -10.33
N MET A 413 -3.01 20.39 -9.18
CA MET A 413 -1.84 21.21 -8.89
C MET A 413 -0.56 20.52 -9.41
N ASP A 414 0.55 21.25 -9.36
CA ASP A 414 1.87 20.69 -9.63
C ASP A 414 2.22 19.66 -8.55
N GLU A 415 2.47 18.40 -8.95
CA GLU A 415 2.81 17.30 -8.04
C GLU A 415 4.03 17.62 -7.18
N ASN A 416 4.96 18.46 -7.66
CA ASN A 416 6.16 18.87 -6.93
C ASN A 416 5.85 19.64 -5.63
N LEU A 417 4.61 20.12 -5.46
CA LEU A 417 4.16 20.71 -4.18
C LEU A 417 4.02 19.66 -3.08
N PHE A 418 3.80 18.38 -3.43
CA PHE A 418 3.46 17.31 -2.49
C PHE A 418 4.53 16.22 -2.38
N ARG A 419 5.35 16.03 -3.42
CA ARG A 419 6.42 15.01 -3.45
C ARG A 419 7.33 15.01 -2.20
N PRO A 420 7.80 16.16 -1.67
CA PRO A 420 8.52 16.20 -0.40
C PRO A 420 7.82 15.47 0.75
N PHE A 421 6.50 15.64 0.89
CA PHE A 421 5.71 15.00 1.94
C PHE A 421 5.58 13.49 1.70
N HIS A 422 5.33 13.08 0.45
CA HIS A 422 5.17 11.66 0.08
C HIS A 422 6.47 10.85 0.19
N TYR A 423 7.63 11.47 0.02
CA TYR A 423 8.93 10.79 0.06
C TYR A 423 9.62 10.82 1.43
N SER A 424 9.22 11.73 2.33
CA SER A 424 9.92 11.95 3.61
C SER A 424 10.05 10.69 4.47
N TYR A 425 8.97 9.92 4.60
CA TYR A 425 8.99 8.67 5.38
C TYR A 425 9.59 7.48 4.60
N ARG A 426 9.80 7.61 3.29
CA ARG A 426 10.18 6.52 2.38
C ARG A 426 11.69 6.33 2.26
N THR A 427 12.50 7.14 2.93
CA THR A 427 13.96 7.04 2.89
C THR A 427 14.46 5.63 3.22
N TRP A 428 13.86 4.94 4.19
CA TRP A 428 14.22 3.55 4.51
C TRP A 428 13.76 2.55 3.43
N LYS A 429 12.71 2.85 2.66
CA LYS A 429 12.21 1.96 1.59
C LYS A 429 13.04 2.13 0.32
N ASP A 430 13.16 3.37 -0.13
CA ASP A 430 13.67 3.73 -1.45
C ASP A 430 15.15 4.19 -1.43
N GLY A 431 15.70 4.47 -0.25
CA GLY A 431 17.03 5.03 -0.06
C GLY A 431 17.00 6.53 0.27
N ALA A 432 18.06 7.03 0.89
CA ALA A 432 18.23 8.45 1.20
C ALA A 432 18.20 9.32 -0.08
N ILE A 433 18.68 8.76 -1.19
CA ILE A 433 18.77 9.44 -2.49
C ILE A 433 17.41 9.89 -3.03
N ALA A 434 16.33 9.14 -2.76
CA ALA A 434 14.99 9.47 -3.24
C ALA A 434 14.49 10.77 -2.62
N LEU A 435 14.49 10.87 -1.29
CA LEU A 435 14.12 12.12 -0.61
C LEU A 435 15.10 13.24 -0.92
N HIS A 436 16.40 12.93 -1.02
CA HIS A 436 17.41 13.93 -1.35
C HIS A 436 17.11 14.56 -2.72
N HIS A 437 16.72 13.77 -3.72
CA HIS A 437 16.32 14.29 -5.01
C HIS A 437 15.12 15.22 -4.93
N GLU A 438 14.06 14.82 -4.21
CA GLU A 438 12.88 15.69 -4.03
C GLU A 438 13.24 17.01 -3.33
N MET A 439 14.14 16.99 -2.34
CA MET A 439 14.60 18.21 -1.68
C MET A 439 15.40 19.13 -2.61
N VAL A 440 16.29 18.56 -3.44
CA VAL A 440 17.09 19.32 -4.42
C VAL A 440 16.20 19.95 -5.49
N GLU A 441 15.28 19.19 -6.08
CA GLU A 441 14.35 19.70 -7.09
C GLU A 441 13.40 20.75 -6.53
N THR A 442 12.89 20.53 -5.31
CA THR A 442 12.09 21.53 -4.59
C THR A 442 12.88 22.82 -4.35
N ALA A 443 14.15 22.72 -3.93
CA ALA A 443 15.00 23.89 -3.72
C ALA A 443 15.31 24.63 -5.02
N ARG A 444 15.58 23.91 -6.12
CA ARG A 444 15.83 24.49 -7.46
C ARG A 444 14.60 25.20 -8.01
N ASN A 445 13.42 24.61 -7.84
CA ASN A 445 12.16 25.16 -8.35
C ASN A 445 11.39 25.99 -7.31
N TRP A 446 12.00 26.38 -6.20
CA TRP A 446 11.32 27.03 -5.06
C TRP A 446 10.44 28.23 -5.47
N LYS A 447 11.00 29.12 -6.30
CA LYS A 447 10.28 30.29 -6.82
C LYS A 447 9.22 29.92 -7.86
N GLY A 448 9.47 28.89 -8.68
CA GLY A 448 8.51 28.41 -9.69
C GLY A 448 7.28 27.75 -9.06
N LEU A 449 7.46 27.16 -7.87
CA LEU A 449 6.37 26.62 -7.04
C LEU A 449 5.64 27.69 -6.21
N ASN A 450 5.93 28.98 -6.43
CA ASN A 450 5.32 30.11 -5.73
C ASN A 450 5.52 30.10 -4.21
N PHE A 451 6.67 29.60 -3.72
CA PHE A 451 7.03 29.75 -2.32
C PHE A 451 7.74 31.09 -2.05
N GLU A 452 7.48 31.67 -0.88
CA GLU A 452 8.14 32.90 -0.44
C GLU A 452 9.57 32.64 0.07
N GLY A 453 10.42 33.66 -0.01
CA GLY A 453 11.80 33.60 0.49
C GLY A 453 12.73 32.68 -0.29
N GLN A 454 13.78 32.21 0.39
CA GLN A 454 14.70 31.19 -0.12
C GLN A 454 14.40 29.86 0.56
N CYS A 455 14.53 28.76 -0.19
CA CYS A 455 14.43 27.42 0.37
C CYS A 455 15.49 27.22 1.47
N LEU A 456 15.08 26.64 2.60
CA LEU A 456 16.00 26.31 3.70
C LEU A 456 16.91 25.11 3.38
N TYR A 457 16.62 24.36 2.31
CA TYR A 457 17.47 23.26 1.88
C TYR A 457 18.73 23.78 1.17
N SER A 458 19.89 23.33 1.63
CA SER A 458 21.16 23.67 1.00
C SER A 458 21.43 22.76 -0.18
N ILE A 459 21.51 23.32 -1.38
CA ILE A 459 21.85 22.56 -2.60
C ILE A 459 23.32 22.09 -2.49
N PRO A 460 23.64 20.82 -2.80
CA PRO A 460 25.00 20.30 -2.77
C PRO A 460 25.99 21.12 -3.63
N THR A 461 27.26 21.14 -3.24
CA THR A 461 28.35 21.77 -4.01
C THR A 461 28.66 20.98 -5.29
N SER A 462 29.35 21.59 -6.25
CA SER A 462 29.61 20.99 -7.59
C SER A 462 30.19 19.58 -7.55
N ASP A 463 31.16 19.31 -6.66
CA ASP A 463 31.79 17.98 -6.58
C ASP A 463 30.83 16.93 -5.99
N SER A 464 30.10 17.30 -4.92
CA SER A 464 29.06 16.44 -4.34
C SER A 464 27.84 16.25 -5.26
N LEU A 465 27.63 17.17 -6.22
CA LEU A 465 26.55 17.08 -7.20
C LEU A 465 26.77 15.94 -8.18
N LEU A 466 28.01 15.71 -8.64
CA LEU A 466 28.34 14.63 -9.58
C LEU A 466 28.13 13.25 -8.96
N GLU A 467 28.55 13.06 -7.70
CA GLU A 467 28.31 11.83 -6.95
C GLU A 467 26.82 11.59 -6.74
N TYR A 468 26.10 12.64 -6.36
CA TYR A 468 24.64 12.62 -6.25
C TYR A 468 23.94 12.24 -7.57
N GLU A 469 24.32 12.85 -8.69
CA GLU A 469 23.73 12.57 -10.00
C GLU A 469 23.96 11.12 -10.43
N ARG A 470 25.16 10.58 -10.19
CA ARG A 470 25.47 9.17 -10.44
C ARG A 470 24.61 8.24 -9.58
N ALA A 471 24.53 8.50 -8.27
CA ALA A 471 23.70 7.71 -7.36
C ALA A 471 22.21 7.76 -7.74
N TYR A 472 21.71 8.93 -8.12
CA TYR A 472 20.33 9.11 -8.55
C TYR A 472 20.04 8.37 -9.87
N ARG A 473 20.94 8.41 -10.86
CA ARG A 473 20.80 7.62 -12.09
C ARG A 473 20.73 6.12 -11.81
N LEU A 474 21.56 5.61 -10.90
CA LEU A 474 21.52 4.21 -10.51
C LEU A 474 20.22 3.85 -9.77
N PHE A 475 19.73 4.74 -8.90
CA PHE A 475 18.41 4.59 -8.27
C PHE A 475 17.31 4.50 -9.32
N VAL A 476 17.27 5.42 -10.30
CA VAL A 476 16.29 5.41 -11.40
C VAL A 476 16.39 4.12 -12.20
N ALA A 477 17.60 3.68 -12.55
CA ALA A 477 17.80 2.40 -13.25
C ALA A 477 17.25 1.21 -12.46
N ALA A 478 17.41 1.19 -11.13
CA ALA A 478 16.87 0.14 -10.28
C ALA A 478 15.34 0.16 -10.17
N GLN A 479 14.71 1.34 -10.18
CA GLN A 479 13.24 1.45 -10.19
C GLN A 479 12.67 0.99 -11.53
N ASN A 480 13.27 1.43 -12.65
CA ASN A 480 12.87 1.01 -13.99
C ASN A 480 13.03 -0.50 -14.16
N LEU A 481 14.17 -1.06 -13.73
CA LEU A 481 14.41 -2.50 -13.76
C LEU A 481 13.33 -3.28 -13.01
N ARG A 482 12.92 -2.81 -11.83
CA ARG A 482 11.85 -3.44 -11.05
C ARG A 482 10.52 -3.41 -11.79
N TYR A 483 10.14 -2.25 -12.32
CA TYR A 483 8.91 -2.08 -13.07
C TYR A 483 8.87 -2.99 -14.31
N ASP A 484 9.94 -2.97 -15.10
CA ASP A 484 10.06 -3.76 -16.32
C ASP A 484 10.03 -5.26 -16.01
N LEU A 485 10.76 -5.71 -14.98
CA LEU A 485 10.76 -7.11 -14.57
C LEU A 485 9.39 -7.57 -14.07
N SER A 486 8.68 -6.77 -13.28
CA SER A 486 7.33 -7.12 -12.83
C SER A 486 6.35 -7.28 -13.99
N ASN A 487 6.43 -6.40 -14.99
CA ASN A 487 5.62 -6.52 -16.20
C ASN A 487 5.99 -7.76 -17.03
N LEU A 488 7.29 -7.99 -17.26
CA LEU A 488 7.77 -9.13 -18.06
C LEU A 488 7.47 -10.48 -17.39
N LEU A 489 7.52 -10.54 -16.06
CA LEU A 489 7.28 -11.75 -15.26
C LEU A 489 5.81 -11.94 -14.89
N ASN A 490 4.95 -10.97 -15.21
CA ASN A 490 3.57 -10.90 -14.74
C ASN A 490 3.48 -11.11 -13.21
N SER A 491 4.41 -10.49 -12.49
CA SER A 491 4.45 -10.48 -11.02
C SER A 491 4.01 -9.11 -10.52
N ALA A 492 3.61 -9.05 -9.25
CA ALA A 492 3.53 -7.77 -8.59
C ALA A 492 4.94 -7.13 -8.50
N SER A 493 4.98 -5.82 -8.28
CA SER A 493 6.18 -5.05 -7.96
C SER A 493 7.00 -5.62 -6.80
N ASP A 494 6.30 -6.28 -5.87
CA ASP A 494 6.90 -6.94 -4.72
C ASP A 494 7.40 -8.36 -5.06
N GLY A 495 7.28 -8.79 -6.31
CA GLY A 495 7.64 -10.11 -6.75
C GLY A 495 6.63 -11.20 -6.37
N TRP A 496 5.43 -10.85 -5.87
CA TRP A 496 4.36 -11.83 -5.67
C TRP A 496 3.89 -12.40 -7.01
N VAL A 497 3.72 -13.72 -7.04
CA VAL A 497 3.27 -14.51 -8.19
C VAL A 497 2.22 -15.51 -7.72
N PRO A 498 1.09 -15.69 -8.44
CA PRO A 498 0.15 -16.75 -8.16
C PRO A 498 0.82 -18.13 -8.15
N THR A 499 0.42 -19.01 -7.23
CA THR A 499 1.06 -20.33 -7.04
C THR A 499 1.06 -21.16 -8.33
N GLU A 500 0.00 -21.07 -9.13
CA GLU A 500 -0.16 -21.75 -10.42
C GLU A 500 0.86 -21.30 -11.49
N ASN A 501 1.39 -20.08 -11.39
CA ASN A 501 2.33 -19.52 -12.36
C ASN A 501 3.79 -19.61 -11.90
N TRP A 502 4.04 -20.06 -10.66
CA TRP A 502 5.34 -19.96 -10.01
C TRP A 502 6.50 -20.61 -10.78
N GLU A 503 6.32 -21.84 -11.29
CA GLU A 503 7.39 -22.57 -11.98
C GLU A 503 7.78 -21.89 -13.30
N VAL A 504 6.78 -21.40 -14.04
CA VAL A 504 6.98 -20.67 -15.30
C VAL A 504 7.70 -19.35 -15.01
N THR A 505 7.26 -18.61 -14.00
CA THR A 505 7.87 -17.33 -13.63
C THR A 505 9.29 -17.49 -13.11
N GLN A 506 9.61 -18.54 -12.33
CA GLN A 506 11.00 -18.82 -11.93
C GLN A 506 11.92 -19.07 -13.12
N THR A 507 11.43 -19.83 -14.10
CA THR A 507 12.20 -20.14 -15.31
C THR A 507 12.48 -18.86 -16.10
N ALA A 508 11.44 -18.05 -16.34
CA ALA A 508 11.57 -16.77 -17.03
C ALA A 508 12.47 -15.79 -16.27
N HIS A 509 12.36 -15.73 -14.94
CA HIS A 509 13.20 -14.89 -14.09
C HIS A 509 14.69 -15.22 -14.23
N LYS A 510 15.02 -16.51 -14.28
CA LYS A 510 16.38 -16.97 -14.54
C LYS A 510 16.87 -16.58 -15.94
N GLU A 511 16.07 -16.85 -16.97
CA GLU A 511 16.43 -16.53 -18.35
C GLU A 511 16.66 -15.03 -18.57
N ILE A 512 15.82 -14.18 -17.97
CA ILE A 512 15.97 -12.72 -18.05
C ILE A 512 17.23 -12.28 -17.31
N PHE A 513 17.51 -12.81 -16.12
CA PHE A 513 18.75 -12.50 -15.40
C PHE A 513 20.00 -12.87 -16.21
N ASP A 514 20.05 -14.10 -16.74
CA ASP A 514 21.18 -14.58 -17.55
C ASP A 514 21.35 -13.72 -18.82
N GLY A 515 20.24 -13.37 -19.48
CA GLY A 515 20.24 -12.51 -20.66
C GLY A 515 20.77 -11.10 -20.38
N MET A 516 20.34 -10.48 -19.28
CA MET A 516 20.82 -9.15 -18.86
C MET A 516 22.28 -9.20 -18.44
N LEU A 517 22.70 -10.24 -17.72
CA LEU A 517 24.10 -10.43 -17.33
C LEU A 517 25.01 -10.58 -18.56
N GLN A 518 24.60 -11.37 -19.55
CA GLN A 518 25.35 -11.49 -20.81
C GLN A 518 25.43 -10.16 -21.57
N ALA A 519 24.35 -9.37 -21.58
CA ALA A 519 24.35 -8.06 -22.23
C ALA A 519 25.35 -7.09 -21.57
N VAL A 520 25.38 -7.05 -20.23
CA VAL A 520 26.34 -6.23 -19.46
C VAL A 520 27.77 -6.68 -19.72
N LEU A 521 28.06 -7.99 -19.62
CA LEU A 521 29.42 -8.52 -19.81
C LEU A 521 29.94 -8.40 -21.26
N SER A 522 29.04 -8.35 -22.24
CA SER A 522 29.40 -8.22 -23.66
C SER A 522 29.58 -6.77 -24.12
N ASN A 523 29.22 -5.78 -23.29
CA ASN A 523 29.34 -4.36 -23.61
C ASN A 523 30.80 -3.90 -23.44
N GLN A 524 31.56 -3.86 -24.53
CA GLN A 524 32.99 -3.54 -24.50
C GLN A 524 33.29 -2.05 -24.33
N ASN A 525 32.33 -1.16 -24.58
CA ASN A 525 32.46 0.29 -24.45
C ASN A 525 31.15 0.88 -23.90
N PRO A 526 30.84 0.69 -22.61
CA PRO A 526 29.67 1.34 -22.00
C PRO A 526 29.80 2.86 -22.13
N GLU A 527 28.68 3.53 -22.35
CA GLU A 527 28.65 5.00 -22.34
C GLU A 527 28.99 5.48 -20.91
N ASP A 528 29.75 6.58 -20.77
CA ASP A 528 30.17 7.10 -19.46
C ASP A 528 28.99 7.41 -18.51
N ASP A 529 27.77 7.60 -19.06
CA ASP A 529 26.54 7.85 -18.33
C ASP A 529 25.66 6.61 -18.10
N GLU A 530 26.05 5.42 -18.60
CA GLU A 530 25.34 4.17 -18.38
C GLU A 530 25.45 3.75 -16.90
N PRO A 531 24.32 3.60 -16.17
CA PRO A 531 24.36 3.37 -14.73
C PRO A 531 24.77 1.95 -14.33
N VAL A 532 24.65 0.97 -15.24
CA VAL A 532 24.94 -0.44 -14.97
C VAL A 532 26.04 -0.91 -15.93
N GLN A 533 27.27 -0.99 -15.45
CA GLN A 533 28.44 -1.24 -16.29
C GLN A 533 29.10 -2.60 -16.03
N ASP A 534 28.75 -3.24 -14.92
CA ASP A 534 29.36 -4.49 -14.47
C ASP A 534 28.35 -5.40 -13.76
N GLU A 535 28.75 -6.66 -13.59
CA GLU A 535 27.96 -7.69 -12.92
C GLU A 535 27.64 -7.33 -11.46
N GLU A 536 28.58 -6.70 -10.75
CA GLU A 536 28.40 -6.33 -9.34
C GLU A 536 27.26 -5.32 -9.20
N THR A 537 27.25 -4.30 -10.05
CA THR A 537 26.22 -3.26 -10.10
C THR A 537 24.87 -3.86 -10.46
N LEU A 538 24.79 -4.70 -11.50
CA LEU A 538 23.55 -5.37 -11.89
C LEU A 538 22.97 -6.20 -10.74
N ARG A 539 23.81 -7.03 -10.09
CA ARG A 539 23.40 -7.84 -8.95
C ARG A 539 22.96 -7.00 -7.77
N SER A 540 23.60 -5.86 -7.53
CA SER A 540 23.26 -4.97 -6.42
C SER A 540 21.87 -4.36 -6.56
N ILE A 541 21.45 -4.02 -7.80
CA ILE A 541 20.16 -3.38 -8.07
C ILE A 541 19.05 -4.37 -8.45
N TRP A 542 19.36 -5.66 -8.57
CA TRP A 542 18.38 -6.68 -8.90
C TRP A 542 17.29 -6.74 -7.82
N PRO A 543 16.00 -6.61 -8.19
CA PRO A 543 14.93 -6.42 -7.21
C PRO A 543 14.53 -7.70 -6.46
N PHE A 544 14.86 -8.87 -7.01
CA PHE A 544 14.44 -10.18 -6.53
C PHE A 544 15.61 -11.01 -6.02
N ASP A 545 15.37 -12.15 -5.38
CA ASP A 545 16.46 -13.06 -5.02
C ASP A 545 17.12 -13.60 -6.30
N LEU A 546 18.45 -13.74 -6.29
CA LEU A 546 19.17 -14.19 -7.48
C LEU A 546 18.84 -15.68 -7.77
N PRO A 547 18.57 -16.04 -9.04
CA PRO A 547 18.13 -17.37 -9.46
C PRO A 547 19.22 -18.46 -9.40
#